data_AF-A0A507FPB7-F1
#
_entry.id   AF-A0A507FPB7-F1
#
_cell.length_a   1.000
_cell.length_b   1.000
_cell.length_c   1.000
_cell.angle_alpha   90.00
_cell.angle_beta   90.00
_cell.angle_gamma   90.00
#
_symmetry.space_group_name_H-M   'P 1'
#
loop_
_entity.id
_entity.type
_entity.pdbx_description
1 polymer ?
#
loop_
_entity_poly.entity_id
_entity_poly.type
_entity_poly.pdbx_seq_one_letter_code
_entity_poly.pdbx_strand_id
1 'polypeptide(L)'
;MSGKGSSAKGKSGQSKQRQKYQNTFAFKSDKYSTKNAEITALPVQGLCKRCLDIIQWRKRMGQYKPLTVAKKCVGCSQKTVREAYHVICNPCALQKNVCAKCQLPEEIMPSTAGKTAAELLLDRQNEERLLSLMTERQRRSYARKVERGDDEGAAKIADRIRSSSNGEDDDFDFGFSDDESDGDDIEGDEDSEDEDE
;
A
#
# COMPACT_ATOMS: atom_id res chain seq x y z
N MET A 1 51.07 35.08 2.94
CA MET A 1 50.82 33.69 2.50
C MET A 1 49.42 33.64 1.92
N SER A 2 49.27 33.92 0.63
CA SER A 2 47.95 33.98 -0.03
C SER A 2 47.71 32.67 -0.77
N GLY A 3 46.82 31.83 -0.22
CA GLY A 3 46.41 30.58 -0.83
C GLY A 3 45.58 30.84 -2.10
N LYS A 4 46.09 30.40 -3.25
CA LYS A 4 45.36 30.36 -4.51
C LYS A 4 44.27 29.28 -4.42
N GLY A 5 43.01 29.70 -4.27
CA GLY A 5 41.86 28.82 -4.46
C GLY A 5 41.70 28.50 -5.95
N SER A 6 41.84 27.22 -6.31
CA SER A 6 41.56 26.72 -7.66
C SER A 6 40.06 26.73 -7.91
N SER A 7 39.53 27.84 -8.41
CA SER A 7 38.15 27.93 -8.90
C SER A 7 38.10 27.40 -10.33
N ALA A 8 37.99 26.08 -10.48
CA ALA A 8 37.71 25.48 -11.78
C ALA A 8 36.27 25.81 -12.17
N LYS A 9 36.10 26.87 -12.95
CA LYS A 9 34.87 27.28 -13.62
C LYS A 9 34.40 26.09 -14.49
N GLY A 10 33.38 25.36 -14.01
CA GLY A 10 32.80 24.24 -14.77
C GLY A 10 32.34 24.71 -16.14
N LYS A 11 32.69 23.96 -17.20
CA LYS A 11 32.26 24.22 -18.58
C LYS A 11 30.73 24.20 -18.67
N SER A 12 30.12 25.38 -18.63
CA SER A 12 28.70 25.58 -18.92
C SER A 12 28.47 25.34 -20.42
N GLY A 13 27.99 24.14 -20.78
CA GLY A 13 27.59 23.84 -22.17
C GLY A 13 27.80 22.41 -22.65
N GLN A 14 28.54 21.55 -21.94
CA GLN A 14 28.54 20.12 -22.28
C GLN A 14 27.33 19.43 -21.64
N SER A 15 26.39 18.95 -22.47
CA SER A 15 25.39 18.00 -21.99
C SER A 15 26.14 16.81 -21.38
N LYS A 16 25.86 16.50 -20.10
CA LYS A 16 26.49 15.36 -19.45
C LYS A 16 26.07 14.12 -20.23
N GLN A 17 27.02 13.47 -20.89
CA GLN A 17 26.76 12.21 -21.58
C GLN A 17 26.10 11.26 -20.59
N ARG A 18 24.97 10.67 -21.01
CA ARG A 18 24.19 9.76 -20.15
C ARG A 18 25.09 8.59 -19.74
N GLN A 19 24.87 8.08 -18.52
CA GLN A 19 25.65 6.95 -18.01
C GLN A 19 25.60 5.79 -19.01
N LYS A 20 26.78 5.31 -19.43
CA LYS A 20 26.91 4.24 -20.43
C LYS A 20 26.18 2.96 -20.02
N TYR A 21 26.15 2.66 -18.73
CA TYR A 21 25.50 1.49 -18.16
C TYR A 21 24.27 1.92 -17.38
N GLN A 22 23.09 1.72 -17.97
CA GLN A 22 21.80 1.91 -17.30
C GLN A 22 21.36 0.58 -16.71
N ASN A 23 20.81 0.59 -15.48
CA ASN A 23 20.20 -0.62 -14.91
C ASN A 23 18.91 -0.94 -15.68
N THR A 24 18.93 -2.02 -16.46
CA THR A 24 17.77 -2.51 -17.21
C THR A 24 16.83 -3.38 -16.36
N PHE A 25 17.35 -3.95 -15.26
CA PHE A 25 16.60 -4.83 -14.37
C PHE A 25 16.48 -4.21 -12.99
N ALA A 26 15.30 -4.36 -12.38
CA ALA A 26 15.11 -4.02 -10.97
C ALA A 26 15.90 -4.99 -10.09
N PHE A 27 16.52 -4.46 -9.03
CA PHE A 27 17.20 -5.28 -8.02
C PHE A 27 16.20 -6.26 -7.39
N LYS A 28 16.62 -7.53 -7.28
CA LYS A 28 15.87 -8.58 -6.60
C LYS A 28 16.67 -9.03 -5.39
N SER A 29 16.07 -8.92 -4.21
CA SER A 29 16.67 -9.47 -2.99
C SER A 29 16.69 -11.00 -3.07
N ASP A 30 17.75 -11.62 -2.54
CA ASP A 30 17.78 -13.07 -2.37
C ASP A 30 16.60 -13.53 -1.51
N LYS A 31 15.79 -14.44 -2.07
CA LYS A 31 14.57 -14.99 -1.48
C LYS A 31 14.85 -15.98 -0.36
N TYR A 32 16.03 -16.60 -0.37
CA TYR A 32 16.42 -17.61 0.63
C TYR A 32 17.18 -17.01 1.82
N SER A 33 17.53 -15.72 1.75
CA SER A 33 18.16 -15.02 2.86
C SER A 33 17.16 -14.80 3.99
N THR A 34 17.37 -15.50 5.11
CA THR A 34 16.57 -15.35 6.34
C THR A 34 16.54 -13.91 6.83
N LYS A 35 17.68 -13.21 6.76
CA LYS A 35 17.81 -11.80 7.14
C LYS A 35 16.92 -10.88 6.30
N ASN A 36 16.82 -11.13 5.00
CA ASN A 36 15.97 -10.32 4.10
C ASN A 36 14.49 -10.57 4.37
N ALA A 37 14.13 -11.83 4.66
CA ALA A 37 12.77 -12.19 5.05
C ALA A 37 12.37 -11.50 6.36
N GLU A 38 13.23 -11.54 7.38
CA GLU A 38 13.02 -10.84 8.66
C GLU A 38 12.87 -9.32 8.46
N ILE A 39 13.74 -8.70 7.68
CA ILE A 39 13.69 -7.25 7.39
C ILE A 39 12.38 -6.85 6.69
N THR A 40 11.93 -7.67 5.75
CA THR A 40 10.67 -7.47 5.02
C THR A 40 9.48 -7.58 5.96
N ALA A 41 9.49 -8.55 6.88
CA ALA A 41 8.43 -8.78 7.86
C ALA A 41 8.32 -7.69 8.93
N LEU A 42 9.38 -6.93 9.21
CA LEU A 42 9.32 -5.85 10.21
C LEU A 42 8.25 -4.81 9.83
N PRO A 43 7.34 -4.43 10.72
CA PRO A 43 6.38 -3.36 10.42
C PRO A 43 7.07 -1.99 10.35
N VAL A 44 6.49 -1.08 9.57
CA VAL A 44 6.91 0.32 9.48
C VAL A 44 5.69 1.19 9.80
N GLN A 45 5.79 2.05 10.80
CA GLN A 45 4.66 2.86 11.29
C GLN A 45 5.10 4.28 11.67
N GLY A 46 4.14 5.21 11.82
CA GLY A 46 4.42 6.55 12.37
C GLY A 46 5.25 7.46 11.46
N LEU A 47 5.19 7.25 10.15
CA LEU A 47 5.95 8.02 9.15
C LEU A 47 5.04 8.70 8.14
N CYS A 48 5.50 9.82 7.60
CA CYS A 48 4.90 10.42 6.41
C CYS A 48 5.22 9.60 5.16
N LYS A 49 4.42 9.79 4.10
CA LYS A 49 4.55 9.11 2.78
C LYS A 49 6.01 9.08 2.29
N ARG A 50 6.65 10.25 2.25
CA ARG A 50 8.05 10.40 1.82
C ARG A 50 9.03 9.55 2.64
N CYS A 51 8.89 9.54 3.97
CA CYS A 51 9.80 8.78 4.83
C CYS A 51 9.55 7.28 4.76
N LEU A 52 8.28 6.89 4.62
CA LEU A 52 7.86 5.51 4.42
C LEU A 52 8.47 4.95 3.12
N ASP A 53 8.38 5.67 2.01
CA ASP A 53 8.96 5.25 0.72
C ASP A 53 10.48 5.04 0.81
N ILE A 54 11.18 5.95 1.48
CA ILE A 54 12.64 5.84 1.68
C ILE A 54 12.98 4.56 2.46
N ILE A 55 12.21 4.23 3.50
CA ILE A 55 12.44 3.03 4.30
C ILE A 55 12.06 1.78 3.53
N GLN A 56 10.93 1.77 2.84
CA GLN A 56 10.49 0.64 2.02
C GLN A 56 11.48 0.36 0.89
N TRP A 57 11.99 1.40 0.24
CA TRP A 57 13.05 1.27 -0.77
C TRP A 57 14.31 0.63 -0.17
N ARG A 58 14.75 1.06 1.03
CA ARG A 58 15.89 0.45 1.72
C ARG A 58 15.65 -1.03 2.02
N LYS A 59 14.44 -1.42 2.41
CA LYS A 59 14.08 -2.83 2.64
C LYS A 59 14.15 -3.63 1.34
N ARG A 60 13.52 -3.13 0.28
CA ARG A 60 13.53 -3.76 -1.06
C ARG A 60 14.94 -3.95 -1.62
N MET A 61 15.81 -2.98 -1.40
CA MET A 61 17.20 -2.98 -1.85
C MET A 61 18.17 -3.71 -0.91
N GLY A 62 17.71 -4.31 0.19
CA GLY A 62 18.58 -4.95 1.18
C GLY A 62 19.53 -4.00 1.91
N GLN A 63 19.26 -2.69 1.88
CA GLN A 63 20.07 -1.65 2.52
C GLN A 63 19.53 -1.22 3.89
N TYR A 64 18.48 -1.88 4.37
CA TYR A 64 17.87 -1.61 5.67
C TYR A 64 18.73 -2.20 6.79
N LYS A 65 19.09 -1.37 7.77
CA LYS A 65 19.88 -1.77 8.94
C LYS A 65 18.99 -1.75 10.19
N PRO A 66 18.52 -2.92 10.67
CA PRO A 66 17.73 -2.98 11.89
C PRO A 66 18.58 -2.54 13.10
N LEU A 67 17.91 -2.04 14.14
CA LEU A 67 18.56 -1.73 15.41
C LEU A 67 18.70 -3.01 16.24
N THR A 68 19.90 -3.25 16.76
CA THR A 68 20.14 -4.33 17.74
C THR A 68 19.74 -3.92 19.16
N VAL A 69 19.84 -2.63 19.47
CA VAL A 69 19.53 -2.04 20.78
C VAL A 69 18.66 -0.80 20.59
N ALA A 70 17.73 -0.56 21.51
CA ALA A 70 16.88 0.62 21.47
C ALA A 70 17.69 1.92 21.55
N LYS A 71 17.39 2.87 20.65
CA LYS A 71 18.04 4.18 20.57
C LYS A 71 17.37 5.18 21.52
N LYS A 72 18.14 6.18 21.96
CA LYS A 72 17.63 7.32 22.73
C LYS A 72 16.70 8.18 21.86
N CYS A 73 15.49 8.42 22.35
CA CYS A 73 14.51 9.31 21.73
C CYS A 73 14.89 10.78 21.94
N VAL A 74 14.77 11.63 20.92
CA VAL A 74 14.98 13.08 21.05
C VAL A 74 13.86 13.77 21.84
N GLY A 75 12.63 13.23 21.81
CA GLY A 75 11.48 13.80 22.53
C GLY A 75 11.50 13.56 24.03
N CYS A 76 11.59 12.29 24.47
CA CYS A 76 11.53 11.93 25.89
C CYS A 76 12.90 11.63 26.52
N SER A 77 13.99 11.64 25.74
CA SER A 77 15.34 11.30 26.20
C SER A 77 15.52 9.88 26.79
N GLN A 78 14.53 9.00 26.66
CA GLN A 78 14.60 7.60 27.08
C GLN A 78 15.02 6.68 25.91
N LYS A 79 15.57 5.50 26.21
CA LYS A 79 15.94 4.47 25.21
C LYS A 79 14.72 3.67 24.76
N THR A 80 13.76 4.33 24.11
CA THR A 80 12.47 3.75 23.72
C THR A 80 12.33 3.51 22.22
N VAL A 81 13.25 4.02 21.39
CA VAL A 81 13.18 3.89 19.93
C VAL A 81 13.65 2.50 19.51
N ARG A 82 12.71 1.62 19.17
CA ARG A 82 12.99 0.26 18.70
C ARG A 82 13.10 0.16 17.18
N GLU A 83 12.41 1.04 16.46
CA GLU A 83 12.37 1.02 14.99
C GLU A 83 13.59 1.75 14.40
N ALA A 84 14.18 1.17 13.35
CA ALA A 84 15.36 1.76 12.73
C ALA A 84 15.01 3.05 11.99
N TYR A 85 15.98 3.96 11.88
CA TYR A 85 15.85 5.28 11.23
C TYR A 85 14.89 6.27 11.90
N HIS A 86 14.29 5.90 13.03
CA HIS A 86 13.46 6.79 13.83
C HIS A 86 14.34 7.71 14.69
N VAL A 87 13.88 8.95 14.87
CA VAL A 87 14.53 9.99 15.69
C VAL A 87 13.79 10.15 17.02
N ILE A 88 12.46 10.03 16.98
CA ILE A 88 11.59 10.04 18.16
C ILE A 88 10.86 8.71 18.31
N CYS A 89 10.34 8.48 19.51
CA CYS A 89 9.56 7.30 19.84
C CYS A 89 8.13 7.40 19.29
N ASN A 90 7.46 6.28 19.00
CA ASN A 90 6.06 6.29 18.55
C ASN A 90 5.10 7.05 19.50
N PRO A 91 5.16 6.89 20.84
CA PRO A 91 4.29 7.69 21.71
C PRO A 91 4.62 9.19 21.62
N CYS A 92 5.89 9.55 21.44
CA CYS A 92 6.32 10.93 21.26
C CYS A 92 5.80 11.51 19.92
N ALA A 93 5.77 10.70 18.87
CA ALA A 93 5.28 11.06 17.55
C ALA A 93 3.76 11.28 17.57
N LEU A 94 3.02 10.41 18.25
CA LEU A 94 1.56 10.52 18.43
C LEU A 94 1.18 11.75 19.25
N GLN A 95 1.87 12.01 20.37
CA GLN A 95 1.59 13.19 21.21
C GLN A 95 1.82 14.51 20.48
N LYS A 96 2.81 14.55 19.58
CA LYS A 96 3.19 15.77 18.84
C LYS A 96 2.56 15.83 17.44
N ASN A 97 1.90 14.76 16.99
CA ASN A 97 1.40 14.58 15.62
C ASN A 97 2.45 14.90 14.54
N VAL A 98 3.67 14.38 14.71
CA VAL A 98 4.76 14.57 13.73
C VAL A 98 5.35 13.24 13.28
N CYS A 99 5.90 13.21 12.08
CA CYS A 99 6.60 12.05 11.55
C CYS A 99 7.80 11.66 12.44
N ALA A 100 7.91 10.38 12.77
CA ALA A 100 8.92 9.90 13.72
C ALA A 100 10.38 9.98 13.20
N LYS A 101 10.56 10.18 11.89
CA LYS A 101 11.87 10.34 11.23
C LYS A 101 12.24 11.79 10.95
N CYS A 102 11.39 12.54 10.24
CA CYS A 102 11.71 13.91 9.82
C CYS A 102 11.18 15.00 10.77
N GLN A 103 10.28 14.66 11.71
CA GLN A 103 9.66 15.61 12.66
C GLN A 103 8.81 16.70 12.00
N LEU A 104 8.45 16.56 10.72
CA LEU A 104 7.47 17.44 10.08
C LEU A 104 6.04 17.02 10.47
N PRO A 105 5.11 17.99 10.63
CA PRO A 105 3.69 17.75 10.80
C PRO A 105 3.04 17.46 9.43
N GLU A 106 3.43 16.35 8.82
CA GLU A 106 2.77 15.83 7.62
C GLU A 106 1.81 14.69 8.00
N GLU A 107 0.85 14.41 7.12
CA GLU A 107 -0.07 13.28 7.25
C GLU A 107 0.71 11.98 7.51
N ILE A 108 0.45 11.37 8.67
CA ILE A 108 1.06 10.11 9.09
C ILE A 108 0.29 8.99 8.41
N MET A 109 0.99 8.19 7.61
CA MET A 109 0.38 7.04 6.93
C MET A 109 0.05 5.93 7.93
N PRO A 110 -1.03 5.17 7.68
CA PRO A 110 -1.32 3.98 8.47
C PRO A 110 -0.13 3.02 8.45
N SER A 111 0.04 2.29 9.56
CA SER A 111 1.09 1.28 9.71
C SER A 111 1.02 0.26 8.57
N THR A 112 2.18 -0.16 8.07
CA THR A 112 2.26 -1.28 7.12
C THR A 112 2.17 -2.63 7.81
N ALA A 113 2.03 -2.67 9.14
CA ALA A 113 1.77 -3.91 9.85
C ALA A 113 0.44 -4.49 9.37
N GLY A 114 0.41 -5.80 9.09
CA GLY A 114 -0.87 -6.51 8.93
C GLY A 114 -1.75 -6.30 10.16
N LYS A 115 -3.07 -6.35 9.94
CA LYS A 115 -4.08 -6.25 10.99
C LYS A 115 -3.70 -7.12 12.17
N THR A 116 -3.85 -6.59 13.38
CA THR A 116 -3.48 -7.35 14.59
C THR A 116 -4.35 -8.60 14.70
N ALA A 117 -3.90 -9.64 15.43
CA ALA A 117 -4.71 -10.86 15.61
C ALA A 117 -6.09 -10.55 16.21
N ALA A 118 -6.19 -9.54 17.09
CA ALA A 118 -7.45 -9.07 17.65
C ALA A 118 -8.34 -8.39 16.61
N GLU A 119 -7.75 -7.58 15.72
CA GLU A 119 -8.45 -6.91 14.62
C GLU A 119 -8.95 -7.91 13.57
N LEU A 120 -8.15 -8.93 13.23
CA LEU A 120 -8.58 -10.03 12.36
C LEU A 120 -9.76 -10.81 12.95
N LEU A 121 -9.77 -11.04 14.27
CA LEU A 121 -10.91 -11.68 14.94
C LEU A 121 -12.15 -10.79 14.92
N LEU A 122 -11.99 -9.49 15.12
CA LEU A 122 -13.09 -8.53 15.05
C LEU A 122 -13.68 -8.46 13.64
N ASP A 123 -12.82 -8.43 12.62
CA ASP A 123 -13.24 -8.46 11.22
C ASP A 123 -14.04 -9.73 10.93
N ARG A 124 -13.55 -10.90 11.38
CA ARG A 124 -14.28 -12.16 11.26
C ARG A 124 -15.65 -12.11 11.94
N GLN A 125 -15.74 -11.55 13.15
CA GLN A 125 -17.02 -11.39 13.85
C GLN A 125 -17.96 -10.42 13.14
N ASN A 126 -17.44 -9.34 12.57
CA ASN A 126 -18.22 -8.38 11.79
C ASN A 126 -18.74 -9.00 10.49
N GLU A 127 -17.92 -9.78 9.80
CA GLU A 127 -18.31 -10.55 8.62
C GLU A 127 -19.38 -11.60 8.95
N GLU A 128 -19.19 -12.36 10.04
CA GLU A 128 -20.18 -13.33 10.53
C GLU A 128 -21.52 -12.63 10.87
N ARG A 129 -21.47 -11.45 11.51
CA ARG A 129 -22.65 -10.64 11.82
C ARG A 129 -23.33 -10.12 10.56
N LEU A 130 -22.56 -9.62 9.60
CA LEU A 130 -23.09 -9.13 8.32
C LEU A 130 -23.78 -10.27 7.54
N LEU A 131 -23.13 -11.43 7.46
CA LEU A 131 -23.70 -12.63 6.85
C LEU A 131 -24.95 -13.07 7.60
N SER A 132 -24.96 -13.00 8.94
CA SER A 132 -26.14 -13.33 9.77
C SER A 132 -27.38 -12.51 9.39
N LEU A 133 -27.22 -11.24 9.03
CA LEU A 133 -28.32 -10.33 8.67
C LEU A 133 -28.83 -10.56 7.24
N MET A 134 -28.07 -11.28 6.41
CA MET A 134 -28.44 -11.59 5.03
C MET A 134 -29.33 -12.84 4.94
N THR A 135 -30.30 -12.79 4.01
CA THR A 135 -31.02 -13.98 3.55
C THR A 135 -30.08 -14.94 2.81
N GLU A 136 -30.46 -16.21 2.69
CA GLU A 136 -29.61 -17.22 2.07
C GLU A 136 -29.25 -16.89 0.61
N ARG A 137 -30.20 -16.32 -0.15
CA ARG A 137 -29.96 -15.84 -1.53
C ARG A 137 -28.89 -14.75 -1.56
N GLN A 138 -28.97 -13.78 -0.64
CA GLN A 138 -28.00 -12.68 -0.53
C GLN A 138 -26.62 -13.19 -0.10
N ARG A 139 -26.54 -14.14 0.85
CA ARG A 139 -25.27 -14.78 1.25
C ARG A 139 -24.59 -15.49 0.08
N ARG A 140 -25.34 -16.27 -0.71
CA ARG A 140 -24.80 -16.98 -1.89
C ARG A 140 -24.35 -16.01 -2.99
N SER A 141 -25.04 -14.88 -3.17
CA SER A 141 -24.63 -13.85 -4.13
C SER A 141 -23.37 -13.11 -3.66
N TYR A 142 -23.33 -12.69 -2.39
CA TYR A 142 -22.16 -12.06 -1.76
C TYR A 142 -20.92 -12.95 -1.85
N ALA A 143 -21.03 -14.23 -1.46
CA ALA A 143 -19.93 -15.18 -1.52
C ALA A 143 -19.37 -15.36 -2.94
N ARG A 144 -20.24 -15.49 -3.96
CA ARG A 144 -19.81 -15.60 -5.37
C ARG A 144 -19.07 -14.36 -5.87
N LYS A 145 -19.52 -13.16 -5.47
CA LYS A 145 -18.86 -11.91 -5.87
C LYS A 145 -17.51 -11.74 -5.20
N VAL A 146 -17.40 -12.08 -3.91
CA VAL A 146 -16.12 -12.09 -3.19
C VAL A 146 -15.15 -13.09 -3.80
N GLU A 147 -15.61 -14.30 -4.16
CA GLU A 147 -14.77 -15.31 -4.83
C GLU A 147 -14.30 -14.87 -6.22
N ARG A 148 -15.14 -14.13 -6.96
CA ARG A 148 -14.81 -13.50 -8.26
C ARG A 148 -13.85 -12.32 -8.12
N GLY A 149 -13.70 -11.74 -6.92
CA GLY A 149 -12.95 -10.50 -6.69
C GLY A 149 -13.70 -9.22 -7.07
N ASP A 150 -15.03 -9.30 -7.22
CA ASP A 150 -15.90 -8.12 -7.42
C ASP A 150 -16.28 -7.52 -6.05
N ASP A 151 -15.30 -6.83 -5.45
CA ASP A 151 -15.44 -6.21 -4.14
C ASP A 151 -16.53 -5.11 -4.13
N GLU A 152 -16.71 -4.39 -5.26
CA GLU A 152 -17.72 -3.35 -5.40
C GLU A 152 -19.13 -3.94 -5.42
N GLY A 153 -19.34 -5.01 -6.20
CA GLY A 153 -20.61 -5.71 -6.25
C GLY A 153 -20.97 -6.40 -4.93
N ALA A 154 -19.99 -6.91 -4.19
CA ALA A 154 -20.18 -7.46 -2.85
C ALA A 154 -20.55 -6.36 -1.82
N ALA A 155 -19.87 -5.21 -1.88
CA ALA A 155 -20.15 -4.06 -1.02
C ALA A 155 -21.57 -3.51 -1.23
N LYS A 156 -22.06 -3.42 -2.48
CA LYS A 156 -23.44 -3.00 -2.79
C LYS A 156 -24.49 -3.89 -2.11
N ILE A 157 -24.26 -5.20 -2.03
CA ILE A 157 -25.16 -6.14 -1.34
C ILE A 157 -25.12 -5.89 0.18
N ALA A 158 -23.93 -5.70 0.75
CA ALA A 158 -23.75 -5.40 2.16
C ALA A 158 -24.39 -4.06 2.58
N ASP A 159 -24.27 -3.02 1.75
CA ASP A 159 -24.84 -1.71 2.01
C ASP A 159 -26.37 -1.72 1.95
N ARG A 160 -26.95 -2.48 1.02
CA ARG A 160 -28.41 -2.64 0.95
C ARG A 160 -29.00 -3.24 2.23
N ILE A 161 -28.30 -4.19 2.84
CA ILE A 161 -28.68 -4.78 4.14
C ILE A 161 -28.57 -3.77 5.27
N ARG A 162 -27.49 -2.98 5.28
CA ARG A 162 -27.30 -1.92 6.28
C ARG A 162 -28.42 -0.87 6.18
N SER A 163 -28.84 -0.53 4.97
CA SER A 163 -29.94 0.42 4.73
C SER A 163 -31.32 -0.14 5.06
N SER A 164 -31.60 -1.42 4.74
CA SER A 164 -32.88 -2.07 5.10
C SER A 164 -33.11 -2.18 6.62
N SER A 165 -32.06 -2.09 7.45
CA SER A 165 -32.19 -2.05 8.90
C SER A 165 -32.75 -0.71 9.44
N ASN A 166 -32.80 0.35 8.64
CA ASN A 166 -33.25 1.68 9.06
C ASN A 166 -34.75 1.98 8.79
N GLY A 167 -35.54 0.99 8.38
CA GLY A 167 -37.01 1.11 8.35
C GLY A 167 -37.58 2.04 7.27
N GLU A 168 -36.91 2.14 6.12
CA GLU A 168 -37.50 2.69 4.90
C GLU A 168 -37.96 1.51 4.04
N ASP A 169 -39.20 1.07 4.31
CA ASP A 169 -39.90 0.00 3.60
C ASP A 169 -40.29 0.47 2.18
N ASP A 170 -39.33 0.45 1.24
CA ASP A 170 -39.64 0.47 -0.19
C ASP A 170 -39.68 -0.98 -0.71
N ASP A 171 -40.85 -1.58 -0.51
CA ASP A 171 -41.25 -2.91 -0.97
C ASP A 171 -41.44 -2.93 -2.50
N PHE A 172 -40.37 -2.64 -3.25
CA PHE A 172 -40.32 -2.74 -4.71
C PHE A 172 -39.31 -3.82 -5.11
N ASP A 173 -39.74 -5.07 -4.98
CA ASP A 173 -39.12 -6.23 -5.63
C ASP A 173 -39.29 -6.13 -7.15
N PHE A 174 -38.43 -5.33 -7.79
CA PHE A 174 -38.32 -5.26 -9.24
C PHE A 174 -36.84 -5.32 -9.66
N GLY A 175 -36.46 -6.47 -10.23
CA GLY A 175 -35.32 -6.59 -11.12
C GLY A 175 -33.94 -6.50 -10.49
N PHE A 176 -33.44 -7.63 -9.97
CA PHE A 176 -32.01 -7.91 -10.02
C PHE A 176 -31.61 -8.06 -11.50
N SER A 177 -31.42 -6.92 -12.18
CA SER A 177 -30.84 -6.89 -13.53
C SER A 177 -29.35 -7.15 -13.37
N ASP A 178 -28.96 -8.34 -13.77
CA ASP A 178 -27.60 -8.75 -14.08
C ASP A 178 -27.16 -7.94 -15.31
N ASP A 179 -26.68 -6.72 -15.07
CA ASP A 179 -26.03 -5.89 -16.08
C ASP A 179 -24.61 -6.43 -16.30
N GLU A 180 -24.51 -7.57 -17.00
CA GLU A 180 -23.25 -8.05 -17.56
C GLU A 180 -23.04 -7.38 -18.92
N SER A 181 -22.44 -6.19 -18.89
CA SER A 181 -21.83 -5.59 -20.08
C SER A 181 -20.45 -6.25 -20.29
N ASP A 182 -20.44 -7.49 -20.79
CA ASP A 182 -19.25 -8.09 -21.37
C ASP A 182 -19.08 -7.51 -22.79
N GLY A 183 -18.06 -6.66 -22.95
CA GLY A 183 -17.68 -6.09 -24.23
C GLY A 183 -16.77 -7.06 -24.97
N ASP A 184 -17.36 -8.04 -25.66
CA ASP A 184 -16.66 -8.89 -26.61
C ASP A 184 -16.40 -8.12 -27.91
N ASP A 185 -15.26 -7.42 -28.00
CA ASP A 185 -14.72 -6.89 -29.26
C ASP A 185 -14.24 -8.07 -30.14
N ILE A 186 -15.16 -8.65 -30.90
CA ILE A 186 -14.84 -9.55 -32.01
C ILE A 186 -14.62 -8.70 -33.27
N GLU A 187 -13.38 -8.25 -33.50
CA GLU A 187 -13.04 -7.71 -34.82
C GLU A 187 -12.85 -8.87 -35.80
N GLY A 188 -13.76 -8.87 -36.77
CA GLY A 188 -13.92 -9.87 -37.80
C GLY A 188 -12.75 -9.90 -38.78
N ASP A 189 -12.41 -11.13 -39.13
CA ASP A 189 -11.67 -11.55 -40.30
C ASP A 189 -12.43 -11.07 -41.57
N GLU A 190 -11.92 -10.03 -42.23
CA GLU A 190 -12.33 -9.68 -43.60
C GLU A 190 -11.22 -10.13 -44.56
N ASP A 191 -11.44 -11.33 -45.07
CA ASP A 191 -10.82 -11.89 -46.26
C ASP A 191 -11.22 -11.03 -47.47
N SER A 192 -10.23 -10.48 -48.17
CA SER A 192 -10.41 -9.90 -49.51
C SER A 192 -9.27 -10.36 -50.41
N GLU A 193 -9.52 -11.48 -51.09
CA GLU A 193 -8.89 -11.82 -52.36
C GLU A 193 -9.31 -10.76 -53.39
N ASP A 194 -8.36 -10.15 -54.11
CA ASP A 194 -8.47 -10.02 -55.57
C ASP A 194 -7.17 -9.54 -56.22
N GLU A 195 -6.99 -10.04 -57.44
CA GLU A 195 -5.79 -10.17 -58.26
C GLU A 195 -5.37 -8.89 -59.02
N ASP A 196 -4.19 -9.02 -59.64
CA ASP A 196 -3.74 -8.44 -60.91
C ASP A 196 -2.78 -7.23 -61.00
N GLU A 197 -1.72 -7.53 -61.77
CA GLU A 197 -0.70 -6.75 -62.51
C GLU A 197 0.64 -6.35 -61.84
#